data_AF-A0A316Q4B2-F1
#
_entry.id   AF-A0A316Q4B2-F1
#
_cell.length_a   1.000
_cell.length_b   1.000
_cell.length_c   1.000
_cell.angle_alpha   90.00
_cell.angle_beta   90.00
_cell.angle_gamma   90.00
#
_symmetry.space_group_name_H-M   'P 1'
#
loop_
_entity.id
_entity.type
_entity.pdbx_description
1 polymer ?
#
loop_
_entity_poly.entity_id
_entity_poly.type
_entity_poly.pdbx_seq_one_letter_code
_entity_poly.pdbx_strand_id
1 'polypeptide(L)'
;MEVVHASTFSCLDIEFLDVPGNIKNIEDEGFSDCKLLQEVTMEDGVEVIGESAFKGCDVLEKVTLASTVQSIGSDAFRECPKLKEIFIPESVTEIDPYAFYMSENVTIYTPAGSYAESFAIENNIPYVNQ
;
A
#
# COMPACT_ATOMS: atom_id res chain seq x y z
N MET A 1 5.56 -21.87 -1.67
CA MET A 1 5.27 -20.44 -1.46
C MET A 1 5.31 -19.84 -2.84
N GLU A 2 4.14 -19.60 -3.43
CA GLU A 2 4.06 -18.98 -4.75
C GLU A 2 4.22 -17.48 -4.47
N VAL A 3 5.32 -16.91 -4.95
CA VAL A 3 5.69 -15.51 -4.73
C VAL A 3 5.31 -14.76 -5.99
N VAL A 4 4.54 -13.66 -5.89
CA VAL A 4 4.44 -12.73 -7.02
C VAL A 4 5.76 -11.98 -7.06
N HIS A 5 6.63 -12.35 -7.97
CA HIS A 5 7.81 -11.54 -8.25
C HIS A 5 7.37 -10.34 -9.11
N ALA A 6 7.82 -9.15 -8.74
CA ALA A 6 7.88 -7.97 -9.62
C ALA A 6 8.36 -8.32 -11.03
N SER A 7 9.32 -9.25 -11.09
CA SER A 7 10.03 -9.62 -12.31
C SER A 7 9.27 -10.55 -13.25
N THR A 8 8.13 -11.14 -12.84
CA THR A 8 7.31 -11.96 -13.76
C THR A 8 6.26 -11.16 -14.52
N PHE A 9 5.95 -9.94 -14.09
CA PHE A 9 5.14 -8.98 -14.84
C PHE A 9 5.91 -7.67 -14.92
N SER A 10 6.55 -7.39 -16.07
CA SER A 10 7.11 -6.05 -16.28
C SER A 10 6.01 -5.03 -16.05
N CYS A 11 6.21 -4.08 -15.14
CA CYS A 11 5.16 -3.14 -14.74
C CYS A 11 4.82 -2.07 -15.79
N LEU A 12 5.17 -2.33 -17.04
CA LEU A 12 4.96 -1.46 -18.18
C LEU A 12 3.51 -1.50 -18.68
N ASP A 13 2.72 -2.53 -18.36
CA ASP A 13 1.37 -2.73 -18.89
C ASP A 13 0.29 -3.02 -17.81
N ILE A 14 0.62 -2.91 -16.52
CA ILE A 14 -0.33 -3.23 -15.44
C ILE A 14 -1.04 -1.96 -14.99
N GLU A 15 -2.36 -1.92 -15.21
CA GLU A 15 -3.23 -0.83 -14.71
C GLU A 15 -3.95 -1.21 -13.41
N PHE A 16 -4.25 -2.49 -13.22
CA PHE A 16 -4.97 -3.01 -12.06
C PHE A 16 -4.22 -4.22 -11.52
N LEU A 17 -3.95 -4.21 -10.21
CA LEU A 17 -3.34 -5.33 -9.52
C LEU A 17 -4.34 -5.94 -8.54
N ASP A 18 -4.61 -7.22 -8.73
CA ASP A 18 -5.35 -8.04 -7.79
C ASP A 18 -4.38 -9.07 -7.19
N VAL A 19 -4.14 -8.99 -5.89
CA VAL A 19 -3.21 -9.87 -5.17
C VAL A 19 -4.00 -10.99 -4.52
N PRO A 20 -3.83 -12.25 -4.95
CA PRO A 20 -4.58 -13.37 -4.40
C PRO A 20 -4.14 -13.73 -2.97
N GLY A 21 -5.07 -14.27 -2.18
CA GLY A 21 -4.86 -14.56 -0.75
C GLY A 21 -3.84 -15.66 -0.43
N ASN A 22 -3.26 -16.31 -1.43
CA ASN A 22 -2.14 -17.24 -1.24
C ASN A 22 -0.77 -16.54 -1.15
N ILE A 23 -0.72 -15.24 -1.46
CA ILE A 23 0.48 -14.41 -1.36
C ILE A 23 0.59 -13.87 0.06
N LYS A 24 1.72 -14.13 0.72
CA LYS A 24 1.97 -13.69 2.10
C LYS A 24 2.60 -12.30 2.19
N ASN A 25 3.49 -11.99 1.27
CA ASN A 25 4.26 -10.75 1.31
C ASN A 25 4.24 -10.11 -0.08
N ILE A 26 4.05 -8.80 -0.12
CA ILE A 26 4.51 -7.99 -1.24
C ILE A 26 5.98 -7.70 -0.96
N GLU A 27 6.88 -8.22 -1.80
CA GLU A 27 8.32 -8.08 -1.59
C GLU A 27 8.79 -6.63 -1.74
N ASP A 28 9.99 -6.37 -1.22
CA ASP A 28 10.67 -5.09 -1.39
C ASP A 28 10.81 -4.75 -2.89
N GLU A 29 10.49 -3.51 -3.24
CA GLU A 29 10.47 -3.00 -4.62
C GLU A 29 9.54 -3.79 -5.58
N GLY A 30 8.64 -4.62 -5.04
CA GLY A 30 7.79 -5.59 -5.77
C GLY A 30 6.99 -5.02 -6.95
N PHE A 31 6.58 -3.76 -6.85
CA PHE A 31 5.83 -3.01 -7.83
C PHE A 31 6.35 -1.56 -7.90
N SER A 32 7.65 -1.36 -7.65
CA SER A 32 8.28 -0.05 -7.78
C SER A 32 8.24 0.41 -9.24
N ASP A 33 8.01 1.71 -9.44
CA ASP A 33 7.93 2.39 -10.73
C ASP A 33 6.90 1.80 -11.72
N CYS A 34 5.84 1.21 -11.18
CA CYS A 34 4.65 0.81 -11.93
C CYS A 34 3.87 2.02 -12.46
N LYS A 35 4.36 2.64 -13.55
CA LYS A 35 3.88 3.94 -14.04
C LYS A 35 2.44 3.94 -14.58
N LEU A 36 1.87 2.78 -14.87
CA LEU A 36 0.48 2.65 -15.34
C LEU A 36 -0.49 2.14 -14.27
N LEU A 37 0.01 1.69 -13.11
CA LEU A 37 -0.80 1.08 -12.07
C LEU A 37 -1.70 2.13 -11.41
N GLN A 38 -3.01 1.92 -11.50
CA GLN A 38 -4.06 2.83 -11.03
C GLN A 38 -4.72 2.35 -9.74
N GLU A 39 -4.89 1.03 -9.59
CA GLU A 39 -5.55 0.45 -8.41
C GLU A 39 -4.90 -0.86 -7.99
N VAL A 40 -4.81 -1.04 -6.67
CA VAL A 40 -4.36 -2.28 -6.03
C VAL A 40 -5.44 -2.78 -5.08
N THR A 41 -5.83 -4.04 -5.24
CA THR A 41 -6.68 -4.76 -4.28
C THR A 41 -5.94 -6.00 -3.80
N MET A 42 -6.03 -6.30 -2.51
CA MET A 42 -5.41 -7.48 -1.91
C MET A 42 -6.48 -8.33 -1.22
N GLU A 43 -6.53 -9.62 -1.57
CA GLU A 43 -7.34 -10.59 -0.85
C GLU A 43 -6.69 -10.98 0.48
N ASP A 44 -7.53 -11.45 1.42
CA ASP A 44 -7.09 -11.93 2.73
C ASP A 44 -6.02 -13.02 2.61
N GLY A 45 -4.89 -12.79 3.27
CA GLY A 45 -3.73 -13.67 3.21
C GLY A 45 -2.41 -12.92 3.19
N VAL A 46 -2.39 -11.71 2.62
CA VAL A 46 -1.24 -10.80 2.63
C VAL A 46 -1.03 -10.26 4.04
N GLU A 47 0.18 -10.40 4.55
CA GLU A 47 0.56 -10.02 5.93
C GLU A 47 1.52 -8.82 5.93
N VAL A 48 2.38 -8.69 4.91
CA VAL A 48 3.44 -7.67 4.87
C VAL A 48 3.48 -6.96 3.52
N ILE A 49 3.61 -5.63 3.55
CA ILE A 49 3.99 -4.81 2.40
C ILE A 49 5.44 -4.35 2.60
N GLY A 50 6.33 -4.80 1.72
CA GLY A 50 7.77 -4.57 1.80
C GLY A 50 8.20 -3.12 1.55
N GLU A 51 9.50 -2.89 1.72
CA GLU A 51 10.15 -1.61 1.48
C GLU A 51 9.99 -1.20 0.01
N SER A 52 9.61 0.06 -0.24
CA SER A 52 9.44 0.60 -1.60
C SER A 52 8.49 -0.22 -2.51
N ALA A 53 7.62 -1.07 -1.94
CA ALA A 53 6.81 -2.03 -2.69
C ALA A 53 6.01 -1.40 -3.85
N PHE A 54 5.48 -0.19 -3.69
CA PHE A 54 4.74 0.56 -4.70
C PHE A 54 5.35 1.95 -4.93
N LYS A 55 6.64 2.14 -4.65
CA LYS A 55 7.31 3.43 -4.80
C LYS A 55 7.21 3.92 -6.25
N GLY A 56 6.95 5.21 -6.45
CA GLY A 56 6.94 5.81 -7.78
C GLY A 56 5.80 5.32 -8.68
N CYS A 57 4.68 4.85 -8.14
CA CYS A 57 3.49 4.56 -8.95
C CYS A 57 2.77 5.87 -9.28
N ASP A 58 3.21 6.55 -10.34
CA ASP A 58 2.81 7.92 -10.70
C ASP A 58 1.30 8.11 -10.90
N VAL A 59 0.57 7.05 -11.23
CA VAL A 59 -0.87 7.08 -11.51
C VAL A 59 -1.73 6.27 -10.55
N LEU A 60 -1.14 5.69 -9.50
CA LEU A 60 -1.87 4.90 -8.50
C LEU A 60 -2.81 5.83 -7.75
N GLU A 61 -4.12 5.56 -7.82
CA GLU A 61 -5.15 6.40 -7.19
C GLU A 61 -5.73 5.76 -5.94
N LYS A 62 -5.83 4.43 -5.90
CA LYS A 62 -6.52 3.70 -4.85
C LYS A 62 -5.82 2.40 -4.46
N VAL A 63 -5.73 2.16 -3.16
CA VAL A 63 -5.18 0.92 -2.59
C VAL A 63 -6.13 0.36 -1.54
N THR A 64 -6.53 -0.90 -1.67
CA THR A 64 -7.32 -1.63 -0.68
C THR A 64 -6.49 -2.78 -0.11
N LEU A 65 -6.10 -2.65 1.15
CA LEU A 65 -5.30 -3.66 1.84
C LEU A 65 -6.18 -4.81 2.36
N ALA A 66 -5.62 -6.01 2.34
CA ALA A 66 -6.24 -7.21 2.90
C ALA A 66 -6.41 -7.07 4.42
N SER A 67 -7.46 -7.64 5.01
CA SER A 67 -7.71 -7.49 6.46
C SER A 67 -6.69 -8.22 7.34
N THR A 68 -5.70 -8.87 6.73
CA THR A 68 -4.62 -9.61 7.39
C THR A 68 -3.30 -8.85 7.39
N VAL A 69 -3.18 -7.70 6.72
CA VAL A 69 -1.93 -6.94 6.66
C VAL A 69 -1.57 -6.44 8.06
N GLN A 70 -0.33 -6.66 8.49
CA GLN A 70 0.19 -6.31 9.81
C GLN A 70 1.19 -5.17 9.75
N SER A 71 1.97 -5.07 8.66
CA SER A 71 3.01 -4.05 8.52
C SER A 71 3.12 -3.46 7.12
N ILE A 72 3.47 -2.16 7.08
CA ILE A 72 3.75 -1.38 5.88
C ILE A 72 5.19 -0.83 5.99
N GLY A 73 6.05 -1.28 5.08
CA GLY A 73 7.48 -0.96 5.09
C GLY A 73 7.83 0.48 4.68
N SER A 74 9.11 0.81 4.88
CA SER A 74 9.71 2.10 4.49
C SER A 74 9.46 2.40 3.02
N ASP A 75 9.14 3.66 2.70
CA ASP A 75 8.92 4.13 1.34
C ASP A 75 7.87 3.34 0.51
N ALA A 76 7.04 2.48 1.14
CA ALA A 76 6.16 1.53 0.44
C ALA A 76 5.23 2.19 -0.61
N PHE A 77 4.76 3.41 -0.35
CA PHE A 77 3.96 4.22 -1.27
C PHE A 77 4.61 5.59 -1.49
N ARG A 78 5.94 5.68 -1.44
CA ARG A 78 6.68 6.91 -1.66
C ARG A 78 6.51 7.39 -3.10
N GLU A 79 6.46 8.70 -3.30
CA GLU A 79 6.40 9.33 -4.64
C GLU A 79 5.21 8.80 -5.48
N CYS A 80 4.05 8.59 -4.84
CA CYS A 80 2.79 8.24 -5.49
C CYS A 80 1.86 9.47 -5.51
N PRO A 81 2.11 10.47 -6.39
CA PRO A 81 1.46 11.78 -6.33
C PRO A 81 -0.04 11.75 -6.58
N LYS A 82 -0.56 10.69 -7.21
CA LYS A 82 -2.00 10.51 -7.48
C LYS A 82 -2.72 9.66 -6.46
N LEU A 83 -2.03 9.08 -5.46
CA LEU A 83 -2.67 8.22 -4.47
C LEU A 83 -3.61 9.08 -3.63
N LYS A 84 -4.92 8.85 -3.78
CA LYS A 84 -5.98 9.59 -3.10
C LYS A 84 -6.52 8.81 -1.92
N GLU A 85 -6.68 7.50 -2.09
CA GLU A 85 -7.35 6.65 -1.11
C GLU A 85 -6.52 5.43 -0.80
N ILE A 86 -6.23 5.22 0.48
CA ILE A 86 -5.73 3.94 0.98
C ILE A 86 -6.61 3.45 2.13
N PHE A 87 -7.09 2.22 2.01
CA PHE A 87 -7.92 1.56 3.00
C PHE A 87 -7.01 0.66 3.85
N ILE A 88 -6.76 1.08 5.09
CA ILE A 88 -5.87 0.39 6.03
C ILE A 88 -6.73 -0.31 7.10
N PRO A 89 -6.62 -1.64 7.28
CA PRO A 89 -7.44 -2.39 8.24
C PRO A 89 -6.93 -2.24 9.67
N GLU A 90 -7.76 -2.65 10.64
CA GLU A 90 -7.42 -2.68 12.07
C GLU A 90 -6.21 -3.56 12.40
N SER A 91 -5.93 -4.56 11.57
CA SER A 91 -4.82 -5.51 11.77
C SER A 91 -3.43 -4.88 11.64
N VAL A 92 -3.31 -3.72 11.01
CA VAL A 92 -2.02 -3.04 10.85
C VAL A 92 -1.58 -2.49 12.21
N THR A 93 -0.40 -2.91 12.64
CA THR A 93 0.23 -2.48 13.90
C THR A 93 1.56 -1.75 13.70
N GLU A 94 2.02 -1.66 12.45
CA GLU A 94 3.28 -1.02 12.10
C GLU A 94 3.18 -0.35 10.73
N ILE A 95 3.54 0.94 10.68
CA ILE A 95 3.66 1.72 9.45
C ILE A 95 4.94 2.54 9.58
N ASP A 96 5.87 2.37 8.63
CA ASP A 96 7.08 3.18 8.62
C ASP A 96 6.75 4.68 8.41
N PRO A 97 7.41 5.62 9.13
CA PRO A 97 7.16 7.05 8.98
C PRO A 97 7.30 7.61 7.56
N TYR A 98 8.09 6.96 6.70
CA TYR A 98 8.31 7.36 5.32
C TYR A 98 7.44 6.61 4.31
N ALA A 99 6.55 5.71 4.75
CA ALA A 99 5.70 4.90 3.87
C ALA A 99 4.94 5.73 2.82
N PHE A 100 4.55 6.97 3.15
CA PHE A 100 3.81 7.89 2.26
C PHE A 100 4.62 9.15 1.89
N TYR A 101 5.95 9.12 1.96
CA TYR A 101 6.77 10.29 1.66
C TYR A 101 6.54 10.79 0.22
N MET A 102 6.35 12.10 0.03
CA MET A 102 5.99 12.72 -1.27
C MET A 102 4.68 12.22 -1.92
N SER A 103 3.79 11.58 -1.16
CA SER A 103 2.44 11.22 -1.60
C SER A 103 1.42 12.18 -0.98
N GLU A 104 1.43 13.42 -1.46
CA GLU A 104 0.79 14.58 -0.79
C GLU A 104 -0.75 14.57 -0.79
N ASN A 105 -1.38 13.76 -1.62
CA ASN A 105 -2.84 13.73 -1.81
C ASN A 105 -3.54 12.57 -1.09
N VAL A 106 -2.80 11.76 -0.32
CA VAL A 106 -3.35 10.54 0.27
C VAL A 106 -4.28 10.85 1.43
N THR A 107 -5.43 10.17 1.45
CA THR A 107 -6.32 10.06 2.60
C THR A 107 -6.33 8.62 3.08
N ILE A 108 -6.06 8.42 4.37
CA ILE A 108 -6.11 7.12 5.04
C ILE A 108 -7.53 6.85 5.50
N TYR A 109 -8.14 5.78 5.01
CA TYR A 109 -9.43 5.28 5.48
C TYR A 109 -9.19 4.10 6.41
N THR A 110 -9.58 4.22 7.67
CA THR A 110 -9.21 3.26 8.71
C THR A 110 -10.25 3.17 9.83
N PRO A 111 -10.34 2.07 10.60
CA PRO A 111 -11.23 2.01 11.77
C PRO A 111 -10.86 3.02 12.86
N ALA A 112 -11.86 3.56 13.55
CA ALA A 112 -11.65 4.43 14.70
C ALA A 112 -10.93 3.69 15.84
N GLY A 113 -9.94 4.31 16.46
CA GLY A 113 -9.07 3.77 17.49
C GLY A 113 -7.91 2.92 16.97
N SER A 114 -7.76 2.77 15.65
CA SER A 114 -6.72 1.94 15.04
C SER A 114 -5.32 2.57 15.14
N TYR A 115 -4.30 1.73 14.95
CA TYR A 115 -2.91 2.20 14.81
C TYR A 115 -2.78 3.18 13.63
N ALA A 116 -3.41 2.87 12.49
CA ALA A 116 -3.35 3.72 11.32
C ALA A 116 -4.03 5.09 11.52
N GLU A 117 -5.07 5.19 12.36
CA GLU A 117 -5.62 6.50 12.76
C GLU A 117 -4.58 7.30 13.55
N SER A 118 -3.94 6.66 14.55
CA SER A 118 -2.91 7.32 15.36
C SER A 118 -1.72 7.77 14.50
N PHE A 119 -1.27 6.91 13.59
CA PHE A 119 -0.22 7.23 12.62
C PHE A 119 -0.60 8.42 11.73
N ALA A 120 -1.83 8.47 11.22
CA ALA A 120 -2.29 9.57 10.39
C ALA A 120 -2.31 10.90 11.15
N ILE A 121 -2.77 10.88 12.42
CA ILE A 121 -2.76 12.05 13.30
C ILE A 121 -1.32 12.54 13.56
N GLU A 122 -0.41 11.63 13.91
CA GLU A 122 0.99 11.95 14.24
C GLU A 122 1.76 12.53 13.05
N ASN A 123 1.48 12.05 11.84
CA ASN A 123 2.17 12.46 10.61
C ASN A 123 1.40 13.54 9.81
N ASN A 124 0.29 14.06 10.36
CA ASN A 124 -0.56 15.07 9.72
C ASN A 124 -1.05 14.65 8.32
N ILE A 125 -1.42 13.39 8.18
CA ILE A 125 -2.00 12.81 6.96
C ILE A 125 -3.54 12.87 7.09
N PRO A 126 -4.28 13.35 6.07
CA PRO A 126 -5.73 13.30 6.06
C PRO A 126 -6.25 11.88 6.32
N TYR A 127 -7.29 11.75 7.15
CA TYR A 127 -7.91 10.45 7.41
C TYR A 127 -9.43 10.53 7.56
N VAL A 128 -10.07 9.38 7.36
CA VAL A 128 -11.51 9.17 7.54
C VAL A 128 -11.73 7.87 8.31
N ASN A 129 -12.50 7.96 9.40
CA ASN A 129 -12.92 6.79 10.17
C ASN A 129 -14.15 6.13 9.54
N GLN A 130 -14.13 4.81 9.42
CA GLN A 130 -15.26 4.00 8.92
C GLN A 130 -15.42 2.69 9.67
#